data_AF-A0A4S2CZ40-F1
#
_entry.id   AF-A0A4S2CZ40-F1
#
_cell.length_a   1.000
_cell.length_b   1.000
_cell.length_c   1.000
_cell.angle_alpha   90.00
_cell.angle_beta   90.00
_cell.angle_gamma   90.00
#
_symmetry.space_group_name_H-M   'P 1'
#
loop_
_entity.id
_entity.type
_entity.pdbx_description
1 polymer ?
#
loop_
_entity_poly.entity_id
_entity_poly.type
_entity_poly.pdbx_seq_one_letter_code
_entity_poly.pdbx_strand_id
1 'polypeptide(L)'
;MSRWRPSPARWTHHAASETPRFSPTVEARATRWALGSALVAAATTVLVMGGARMPLGGGESVGSLAALLAAIAAGPAFAVSFALERRRGYLAWRNSLPRAKRVTDLIALSAAMMMLAALVVVAVAELFQLGFRGLTIDPFGAAALVAAAVGTMTYVASVSGARVTSTGVASLATLVLFIGTLASMVSASQGDWWRFHFSELGNESGYAGYQFNLSLITTGAVITALANFVAHDLEVGLRAHVDTAQRRARLFAWLLAVIGLCLMVAGFVPDAVAFPVHVGAASGMVVVFGVLVGCLLTLVPGIGRDIAVFSVLVVAGIVVAVALWVPVDYYNLTGSEFIIAGLLFAWLMLFVRQSRAYADAAAPAAPLAAAPVT
;
A
#
# COMPACT_ATOMS: atom_id res chain seq x y z
N MET A 1 19.19 19.22 -55.54
CA MET A 1 19.14 18.11 -54.57
C MET A 1 19.54 18.64 -53.19
N SER A 2 18.55 18.98 -52.37
CA SER A 2 18.71 19.60 -51.06
C SER A 2 19.08 18.55 -50.00
N ARG A 3 20.15 18.80 -49.25
CA ARG A 3 20.59 17.95 -48.13
C ARG A 3 19.72 18.26 -46.91
N TRP A 4 18.82 17.36 -46.56
CA TRP A 4 18.09 17.39 -45.29
C TRP A 4 19.04 16.91 -44.18
N ARG A 5 19.41 17.81 -43.27
CA ARG A 5 20.07 17.46 -42.00
C ARG A 5 18.99 17.41 -40.92
N PRO A 6 18.77 16.28 -40.21
CA PRO A 6 17.94 16.30 -39.02
C PRO A 6 18.66 17.08 -37.92
N SER A 7 17.98 18.08 -37.35
CA SER A 7 18.41 18.72 -36.11
C SER A 7 18.32 17.71 -34.97
N PRO A 8 19.33 17.60 -34.08
CA PRO A 8 19.18 16.81 -32.87
C PRO A 8 18.12 17.51 -32.00
N ALA A 9 16.95 16.89 -31.88
CA ALA A 9 15.97 17.27 -30.88
C ALA A 9 16.67 17.22 -29.52
N ARG A 10 16.78 18.38 -28.86
CA ARG A 10 17.19 18.50 -27.46
C ARG A 10 16.18 17.74 -26.61
N TRP A 11 16.44 16.45 -26.39
CA TRP A 11 15.91 15.77 -25.22
C TRP A 11 16.65 16.35 -24.03
N THR A 12 16.06 17.39 -23.42
CA THR A 12 16.42 17.75 -22.05
C THR A 12 16.04 16.56 -21.19
N HIS A 13 16.99 15.64 -20.99
CA HIS A 13 16.94 14.67 -19.92
C HIS A 13 16.93 15.47 -18.62
N HIS A 14 15.74 15.78 -18.11
CA HIS A 14 15.58 15.99 -16.69
C HIS A 14 15.88 14.65 -16.04
N ALA A 15 17.16 14.41 -15.75
CA ALA A 15 17.58 13.49 -14.72
C ALA A 15 16.98 14.03 -13.41
N ALA A 16 15.72 13.69 -13.19
CA ALA A 16 15.04 13.96 -11.95
C ALA A 16 15.66 13.01 -10.93
N SER A 17 16.66 13.50 -10.20
CA SER A 17 17.01 12.92 -8.91
C SER A 17 15.76 12.98 -8.04
N GLU A 18 15.03 11.87 -7.93
CA GLU A 18 13.79 11.73 -7.16
C GLU A 18 14.05 11.70 -5.63
N THR A 19 15.03 12.46 -5.15
CA THR A 19 14.97 12.94 -3.76
C THR A 19 13.69 13.79 -3.67
N PRO A 20 12.75 13.51 -2.76
CA PRO A 20 11.53 14.30 -2.60
C PRO A 20 11.92 15.69 -2.12
N ARG A 21 12.29 16.57 -3.06
CA ARG A 21 12.49 17.99 -2.77
C ARG A 21 11.14 18.54 -2.37
N PHE A 22 11.11 19.22 -1.25
CA PHE A 22 9.97 20.02 -0.82
C PHE A 22 9.47 20.84 -2.02
N SER A 23 8.26 20.56 -2.49
CA SER A 23 7.62 21.35 -3.55
C SER A 23 6.58 22.23 -2.88
N PRO A 24 6.83 23.55 -2.73
CA PRO A 24 5.90 24.46 -2.07
C PRO A 24 4.48 24.39 -2.66
N THR A 25 4.36 24.07 -3.95
CA THR A 25 3.08 23.94 -4.65
C THR A 25 2.32 22.65 -4.31
N VAL A 26 3.02 21.55 -3.99
CA VAL A 26 2.40 20.31 -3.49
C VAL A 26 1.89 20.55 -2.08
N GLU A 27 2.73 21.11 -1.22
CA GLU A 27 2.37 21.39 0.18
C GLU A 27 1.17 22.33 0.27
N ALA A 28 1.21 23.46 -0.45
CA ALA A 28 0.11 24.42 -0.43
C ALA A 28 -1.23 23.81 -0.91
N ARG A 29 -1.22 22.90 -1.89
CA ARG A 29 -2.45 22.22 -2.33
C ARG A 29 -2.92 21.19 -1.30
N ALA A 30 -2.01 20.42 -0.71
CA ALA A 30 -2.34 19.47 0.34
C ALA A 30 -2.95 20.19 1.55
N THR A 31 -2.41 21.34 1.95
CA THR A 31 -2.98 22.20 3.00
C THR A 31 -4.38 22.70 2.64
N ARG A 32 -4.63 23.11 1.39
CA ARG A 32 -5.97 23.54 0.94
C ARG A 32 -6.99 22.39 0.98
N TRP A 33 -6.58 21.20 0.52
CA TRP A 33 -7.40 19.99 0.64
C TRP A 33 -7.74 19.69 2.11
N ALA A 34 -6.74 19.75 2.99
CA ALA A 34 -6.90 19.53 4.42
C ALA A 34 -7.86 20.55 5.06
N LEU A 35 -7.66 21.84 4.83
CA LEU A 35 -8.52 22.89 5.38
C LEU A 35 -9.95 22.80 4.85
N GLY A 36 -10.12 22.62 3.54
CA GLY A 36 -11.44 22.51 2.92
C GLY A 36 -12.24 21.31 3.45
N SER A 37 -11.59 20.13 3.50
CA SER A 37 -12.22 18.91 4.03
C SER A 37 -12.50 18.99 5.53
N ALA A 38 -11.60 19.58 6.32
CA ALA A 38 -11.79 19.79 7.76
C ALA A 38 -12.99 20.69 8.06
N LEU A 39 -13.15 21.79 7.32
CA LEU A 39 -14.30 22.70 7.49
C LEU A 39 -15.63 22.04 7.11
N VAL A 40 -15.66 21.31 5.98
CA VAL A 40 -16.84 20.54 5.57
C VAL A 40 -17.17 19.49 6.63
N ALA A 41 -16.17 18.74 7.11
CA ALA A 41 -16.38 17.70 8.09
C ALA A 41 -16.84 18.24 9.45
N ALA A 42 -16.31 19.39 9.90
CA ALA A 42 -16.80 20.08 11.09
C ALA A 42 -18.29 20.45 10.95
N ALA A 43 -18.66 21.08 9.84
CA ALA A 43 -20.04 21.49 9.58
C ALA A 43 -20.97 20.27 9.51
N THR A 44 -20.57 19.22 8.78
CA THR A 44 -21.32 17.95 8.72
C THR A 44 -21.49 17.34 10.11
N THR A 45 -20.47 17.38 10.97
CA THR A 45 -20.55 16.83 12.33
C THR A 45 -21.59 17.56 13.18
N VAL A 46 -21.57 18.90 13.20
CA VAL A 46 -22.54 19.69 13.97
C VAL A 46 -23.97 19.40 13.49
N LEU A 47 -24.18 19.32 12.17
CA LEU A 47 -25.49 19.06 11.58
C LEU A 47 -25.99 17.63 11.89
N VAL A 48 -25.13 16.62 11.72
CA VAL A 48 -25.49 15.21 11.94
C VAL A 48 -25.79 14.93 13.39
N MET A 49 -25.01 15.51 14.32
CA MET A 49 -25.23 15.27 15.75
C MET A 49 -26.48 15.97 16.28
N GLY A 50 -26.94 17.07 15.65
CA GLY A 50 -28.23 17.69 15.97
C GLY A 50 -28.41 18.09 17.45
N GLY A 51 -27.32 18.39 18.17
CA GLY A 51 -27.33 18.68 19.60
C GLY A 51 -27.08 17.47 20.52
N ALA A 52 -27.12 16.25 20.00
CA ALA A 52 -26.84 15.04 20.76
C ALA A 52 -25.36 14.93 21.15
N ARG A 53 -25.10 14.26 22.27
CA ARG A 53 -23.75 13.84 22.66
C ARG A 53 -23.53 12.41 22.21
N MET A 54 -22.37 12.11 21.63
CA MET A 54 -22.02 10.78 21.14
C MET A 54 -20.76 10.25 21.84
N PRO A 55 -20.61 8.93 21.99
CA PRO A 55 -19.35 8.35 22.47
C PRO A 55 -18.22 8.60 21.46
N LEU A 56 -16.97 8.49 21.92
CA LEU A 56 -15.80 8.71 21.05
C LEU A 56 -15.57 7.52 20.12
N GLY A 57 -15.68 6.29 20.62
CA GLY A 57 -15.56 5.04 19.87
C GLY A 57 -16.83 4.18 19.93
N GLY A 58 -16.89 3.10 19.15
CA GLY A 58 -18.06 2.26 18.94
C GLY A 58 -18.74 2.47 17.59
N GLY A 59 -19.77 1.66 17.29
CA GLY A 59 -20.48 1.67 16.00
C GLY A 59 -21.13 3.01 15.66
N GLU A 60 -21.94 3.55 16.57
CA GLU A 60 -22.55 4.89 16.46
C GLU A 60 -21.76 5.88 17.33
N SER A 61 -20.67 6.45 16.79
CA SER A 61 -19.74 7.28 17.55
C SER A 61 -19.18 8.44 16.73
N VAL A 62 -18.53 9.39 17.42
CA VAL A 62 -17.77 10.46 16.78
C VAL A 62 -16.65 9.86 15.89
N GLY A 63 -16.02 8.77 16.34
CA GLY A 63 -14.98 8.06 15.62
C GLY A 63 -15.46 7.42 14.32
N SER A 64 -16.63 6.78 14.31
CA SER A 64 -17.17 6.17 13.08
C SER A 64 -17.58 7.23 12.05
N LEU A 65 -18.16 8.35 12.49
CA LEU A 65 -18.42 9.51 11.63
C LEU A 65 -17.12 10.13 11.08
N ALA A 66 -16.11 10.32 11.93
CA ALA A 66 -14.80 10.84 11.54
C ALA A 66 -14.14 9.93 10.49
N ALA A 67 -14.19 8.61 10.68
CA ALA A 67 -13.60 7.63 9.78
C ALA A 67 -14.27 7.65 8.40
N LEU A 68 -15.61 7.73 8.35
CA LEU A 68 -16.35 7.84 7.10
C LEU A 68 -15.97 9.12 6.34
N LEU A 69 -15.97 10.26 7.02
CA LEU A 69 -15.62 11.54 6.41
C LEU A 69 -14.14 11.59 5.98
N ALA A 70 -13.24 10.99 6.76
CA ALA A 70 -11.82 10.89 6.43
C ALA A 70 -11.61 10.01 5.19
N ALA A 71 -12.31 8.89 5.08
CA ALA A 71 -12.30 8.05 3.88
C ALA A 71 -12.78 8.82 2.65
N ILE A 72 -13.96 9.45 2.73
CA ILE A 72 -14.56 10.23 1.63
C ILE A 72 -13.64 11.37 1.18
N ALA A 73 -12.89 12.00 2.08
CA ALA A 73 -11.97 13.08 1.73
C ALA A 73 -10.60 12.57 1.23
N ALA A 74 -10.03 11.53 1.85
CA ALA A 74 -8.70 11.02 1.54
C ALA A 74 -8.60 10.41 0.14
N GLY A 75 -9.57 9.59 -0.28
CA GLY A 75 -9.56 8.96 -1.60
C GLY A 75 -9.46 9.98 -2.76
N PRO A 76 -10.41 10.93 -2.87
CA PRO A 76 -10.35 12.00 -3.88
C PRO A 76 -9.09 12.86 -3.79
N ALA A 77 -8.65 13.23 -2.58
CA ALA A 77 -7.43 14.01 -2.41
C ALA A 77 -6.19 13.26 -2.96
N PHE A 78 -6.07 11.96 -2.69
CA PHE A 78 -5.03 11.13 -3.29
C PHE A 78 -5.18 11.07 -4.82
N ALA A 79 -6.37 10.75 -5.31
CA ALA A 79 -6.61 10.53 -6.73
C ALA A 79 -6.35 11.79 -7.59
N VAL A 80 -6.82 12.96 -7.11
CA VAL A 80 -6.61 14.23 -7.79
C VAL A 80 -5.13 14.62 -7.75
N SER A 81 -4.46 14.51 -6.60
CA SER A 81 -3.03 14.82 -6.51
C SER A 81 -2.18 13.93 -7.42
N PHE A 82 -2.48 12.62 -7.46
CA PHE A 82 -1.81 11.68 -8.37
C PHE A 82 -2.05 12.02 -9.84
N ALA A 83 -3.30 12.31 -10.22
CA ALA A 83 -3.63 12.64 -11.59
C ALA A 83 -2.98 13.96 -12.05
N LEU A 84 -2.91 14.96 -11.17
CA LEU A 84 -2.28 16.26 -11.46
C LEU A 84 -0.77 16.14 -11.64
N GLU A 85 -0.07 15.46 -10.74
CA GLU A 85 1.39 15.31 -10.86
C GLU A 85 1.76 14.43 -12.06
N ARG A 86 0.96 13.41 -12.35
CA ARG A 86 1.13 12.65 -13.60
C ARG A 86 1.00 13.51 -14.84
N ARG A 87 0.02 14.43 -14.90
CA ARG A 87 -0.13 15.38 -16.02
C ARG A 87 1.05 16.35 -16.13
N ARG A 88 1.73 16.63 -15.02
CA ARG A 88 2.96 17.45 -14.95
C ARG A 88 4.24 16.68 -15.29
N GLY A 89 4.13 15.41 -15.68
CA GLY A 89 5.25 14.58 -16.11
C GLY A 89 5.84 13.69 -15.01
N TYR A 90 5.34 13.76 -13.77
CA TYR A 90 5.75 12.81 -12.74
C TYR A 90 5.30 11.39 -13.15
N LEU A 91 6.17 10.39 -12.97
CA LEU A 91 5.93 9.02 -13.42
C LEU A 91 5.56 8.93 -14.92
N ALA A 92 6.21 9.73 -15.78
CA ALA A 92 5.96 9.74 -17.23
C ALA A 92 6.08 8.35 -17.88
N TRP A 93 6.90 7.45 -17.32
CA TRP A 93 7.02 6.06 -17.76
C TRP A 93 5.68 5.33 -17.78
N ARG A 94 4.74 5.67 -16.88
CA ARG A 94 3.39 5.08 -16.83
C ARG A 94 2.57 5.39 -18.09
N ASN A 95 2.97 6.38 -18.90
CA ASN A 95 2.26 6.69 -20.13
C ASN A 95 2.33 5.59 -21.20
N SER A 96 3.27 4.65 -21.07
CA SER A 96 3.35 3.43 -21.89
C SER A 96 2.31 2.37 -21.50
N LEU A 97 1.77 2.41 -20.28
CA LEU A 97 0.78 1.44 -19.80
C LEU A 97 -0.58 1.64 -20.48
N PRO A 98 -1.35 0.56 -20.73
CA PRO A 98 -2.72 0.66 -21.22
C PRO A 98 -3.59 1.56 -20.35
N ARG A 99 -4.56 2.27 -20.96
CA ARG A 99 -5.48 3.17 -20.23
C ARG A 99 -6.21 2.44 -19.11
N ALA A 100 -6.70 1.22 -19.35
CA ALA A 100 -7.38 0.39 -18.36
C ALA A 100 -6.50 0.18 -17.12
N LYS A 101 -5.26 -0.29 -17.28
CA LYS A 101 -4.32 -0.52 -16.16
C LYS A 101 -4.06 0.75 -15.35
N ARG A 102 -3.96 1.90 -16.01
CA ARG A 102 -3.75 3.17 -15.30
C ARG A 102 -4.95 3.58 -14.45
N VAL A 103 -6.16 3.33 -14.95
CA VAL A 103 -7.40 3.60 -14.23
C VAL A 103 -7.56 2.62 -13.07
N THR A 104 -7.34 1.32 -13.30
CA THR A 104 -7.41 0.31 -12.22
C THR A 104 -6.39 0.57 -11.12
N ASP A 105 -5.16 0.95 -11.46
CA ASP A 105 -4.14 1.30 -10.45
C ASP A 105 -4.55 2.53 -9.64
N LEU A 106 -5.10 3.56 -10.29
CA LEU A 106 -5.58 4.76 -9.60
C LEU A 106 -6.73 4.43 -8.64
N ILE A 107 -7.68 3.61 -9.08
CA ILE A 107 -8.80 3.15 -8.25
C ILE A 107 -8.27 2.35 -7.06
N ALA A 108 -7.38 1.37 -7.29
CA ALA A 108 -6.82 0.53 -6.25
C ALA A 108 -6.07 1.35 -5.19
N LEU A 109 -5.17 2.24 -5.61
CA LEU A 109 -4.39 3.07 -4.69
C LEU A 109 -5.26 4.10 -3.94
N SER A 110 -6.26 4.68 -4.61
CA SER A 110 -7.22 5.60 -3.99
C SER A 110 -8.11 4.89 -2.97
N ALA A 111 -8.64 3.71 -3.32
CA ALA A 111 -9.45 2.89 -2.42
C ALA A 111 -8.63 2.43 -1.21
N ALA A 112 -7.36 2.09 -1.40
CA ALA A 112 -6.45 1.76 -0.31
C ALA A 112 -6.20 2.93 0.63
N MET A 113 -6.00 4.15 0.11
CA MET A 113 -5.87 5.34 0.96
C MET A 113 -7.17 5.68 1.70
N MET A 114 -8.31 5.53 1.04
CA MET A 114 -9.64 5.69 1.64
C MET A 114 -9.82 4.73 2.82
N MET A 115 -9.51 3.44 2.61
CA MET A 115 -9.64 2.43 3.65
C MET A 115 -8.62 2.63 4.78
N LEU A 116 -7.36 2.95 4.46
CA LEU A 116 -6.35 3.25 5.47
C LEU A 116 -6.77 4.43 6.35
N ALA A 117 -7.35 5.48 5.78
CA ALA A 117 -7.85 6.63 6.53
C ALA A 117 -8.97 6.23 7.50
N ALA A 118 -9.95 5.46 7.05
CA ALA A 118 -11.00 4.95 7.92
C ALA A 118 -10.42 4.09 9.05
N LEU A 119 -9.58 3.11 8.71
CA LEU A 119 -9.01 2.17 9.67
C LEU A 119 -8.18 2.87 10.76
N VAL A 120 -7.34 3.84 10.38
CA VAL A 120 -6.53 4.61 11.34
C VAL A 120 -7.42 5.43 12.27
N VAL A 121 -8.44 6.11 11.74
CA VAL A 121 -9.33 6.95 12.57
C VAL A 121 -10.17 6.09 13.52
N VAL A 122 -10.72 4.97 13.05
CA VAL A 122 -11.44 4.01 13.91
C VAL A 122 -10.51 3.48 14.99
N ALA A 123 -9.31 3.01 14.64
CA ALA A 123 -8.36 2.46 15.60
C ALA A 123 -7.99 3.46 16.71
N VAL A 124 -7.76 4.72 16.34
CA VAL A 124 -7.48 5.79 17.32
C VAL A 124 -8.72 6.07 18.18
N ALA A 125 -9.91 6.17 17.60
CA ALA A 125 -11.14 6.44 18.34
C ALA A 125 -11.47 5.33 19.36
N GLU A 126 -11.36 4.07 18.96
CA GLU A 126 -11.56 2.91 19.84
C GLU A 126 -10.53 2.89 20.98
N LEU A 127 -9.26 3.13 20.67
CA LEU A 127 -8.21 3.19 21.68
C LEU A 127 -8.49 4.27 22.74
N PHE A 128 -8.93 5.44 22.32
CA PHE A 128 -9.27 6.51 23.25
C PHE A 128 -10.56 6.18 24.05
N GLN A 129 -11.57 5.57 23.43
CA GLN A 129 -12.79 5.15 24.12
C GLN A 129 -12.49 4.13 25.24
N LEU A 130 -11.51 3.24 25.03
CA LEU A 130 -11.06 2.29 26.06
C LEU A 130 -10.48 3.00 27.29
N GLY A 131 -9.78 4.12 27.09
CA GLY A 131 -9.21 4.95 28.15
C GLY A 131 -10.21 5.90 28.81
N PHE A 132 -11.11 6.49 28.02
CA PHE A 132 -12.12 7.46 28.47
C PHE A 132 -13.51 6.83 28.54
N ARG A 133 -13.66 5.79 29.36
CA ARG A 133 -14.92 5.03 29.47
C ARG A 133 -16.08 5.93 29.90
N GLY A 134 -17.18 5.87 29.16
CA GLY A 134 -18.37 6.68 29.41
C GLY A 134 -18.27 8.13 28.95
N LEU A 135 -17.14 8.56 28.37
CA LEU A 135 -17.01 9.89 27.78
C LEU A 135 -17.97 10.02 26.60
N THR A 136 -18.77 11.08 26.64
CA THR A 136 -19.56 11.54 25.50
C THR A 136 -19.18 12.97 25.16
N ILE A 137 -19.18 13.30 23.88
CA ILE A 137 -18.69 14.56 23.36
C ILE A 137 -19.87 15.31 22.73
N ASP A 138 -19.99 16.61 23.03
CA ASP A 138 -20.98 17.48 22.41
C ASP A 138 -20.61 17.80 20.94
N PRO A 139 -21.56 18.32 20.13
CA PRO A 139 -21.34 18.54 18.71
C PRO A 139 -20.15 19.44 18.37
N PHE A 140 -19.83 20.44 19.19
CA PHE A 140 -18.73 21.37 18.89
C PHE A 140 -17.37 20.74 19.20
N GLY A 141 -17.26 20.03 20.32
CA GLY A 141 -16.07 19.23 20.63
C GLY A 141 -15.83 18.14 19.58
N ALA A 142 -16.89 17.45 19.16
CA ALA A 142 -16.83 16.43 18.13
C ALA A 142 -16.42 17.03 16.77
N ALA A 143 -16.98 18.18 16.39
CA ALA A 143 -16.62 18.86 15.15
C ALA A 143 -15.13 19.24 15.10
N ALA A 144 -14.55 19.68 16.21
CA ALA A 144 -13.12 19.97 16.29
C ALA A 144 -12.25 18.71 16.09
N LEU A 145 -12.60 17.61 16.75
CA LEU A 145 -11.88 16.33 16.63
C LEU A 145 -12.01 15.73 15.22
N VAL A 146 -13.22 15.72 14.68
CA VAL A 146 -13.51 15.24 13.32
C VAL A 146 -12.75 16.09 12.29
N ALA A 147 -12.78 17.42 12.42
CA ALA A 147 -12.03 18.31 11.53
C ALA A 147 -10.52 18.03 11.57
N ALA A 148 -9.95 17.82 12.76
CA ALA A 148 -8.54 17.50 12.91
C ALA A 148 -8.20 16.14 12.26
N ALA A 149 -9.00 15.11 12.49
CA ALA A 149 -8.79 13.78 11.91
C ALA A 149 -8.92 13.81 10.38
N VAL A 150 -10.01 14.37 9.85
CA VAL A 150 -10.26 14.47 8.41
C VAL A 150 -9.22 15.34 7.72
N GLY A 151 -8.88 16.50 8.29
CA GLY A 151 -7.85 17.38 7.75
C GLY A 151 -6.49 16.70 7.67
N THR A 152 -6.09 16.00 8.73
CA THR A 152 -4.83 15.24 8.79
C THR A 152 -4.79 14.13 7.75
N MET A 153 -5.82 13.28 7.70
CA MET A 153 -5.86 12.17 6.75
C MET A 153 -5.91 12.66 5.30
N THR A 154 -6.62 13.76 5.04
CA THR A 154 -6.69 14.37 3.70
C THR A 154 -5.35 14.97 3.29
N TYR A 155 -4.64 15.63 4.21
CA TYR A 155 -3.29 16.13 3.95
C TYR A 155 -2.33 14.98 3.58
N VAL A 156 -2.29 13.93 4.43
CA VAL A 156 -1.44 12.75 4.21
C VAL A 156 -1.76 12.08 2.88
N ALA A 157 -3.04 11.91 2.55
CA ALA A 157 -3.47 11.31 1.29
C ALA A 157 -3.09 12.16 0.07
N SER A 158 -3.25 13.49 0.17
CA SER A 158 -2.89 14.43 -0.89
C SER A 158 -1.38 14.41 -1.18
N VAL A 159 -0.54 14.44 -0.14
CA VAL A 159 0.93 14.35 -0.28
C VAL A 159 1.33 12.99 -0.82
N SER A 160 0.75 11.91 -0.30
CA SER A 160 1.02 10.54 -0.76
C SER A 160 0.68 10.38 -2.25
N GLY A 161 -0.46 10.93 -2.70
CA GLY A 161 -0.87 10.91 -4.11
C GLY A 161 0.05 11.75 -5.00
N ALA A 162 0.55 12.89 -4.51
CA ALA A 162 1.48 13.73 -5.26
C ALA A 162 2.89 13.14 -5.38
N ARG A 163 3.29 12.24 -4.47
CA ARG A 163 4.65 11.69 -4.36
C ARG A 163 4.66 10.16 -4.32
N VAL A 164 3.85 9.51 -5.16
CA VAL A 164 3.74 8.05 -5.21
C VAL A 164 5.06 7.41 -5.65
N THR A 165 5.63 6.60 -4.79
CA THR A 165 6.86 5.82 -5.03
C THR A 165 6.58 4.33 -4.83
N SER A 166 7.44 3.45 -5.34
CA SER A 166 7.35 2.00 -5.13
C SER A 166 7.30 1.66 -3.63
N THR A 167 8.17 2.27 -2.82
CA THR A 167 8.18 2.09 -1.35
C THR A 167 6.90 2.57 -0.70
N GLY A 168 6.36 3.73 -1.09
CA GLY A 168 5.11 4.24 -0.56
C GLY A 168 3.91 3.33 -0.86
N VAL A 169 3.86 2.76 -2.06
CA VAL A 169 2.83 1.78 -2.45
C VAL A 169 2.95 0.49 -1.64
N ALA A 170 4.17 -0.01 -1.42
CA ALA A 170 4.41 -1.19 -0.57
C ALA A 170 4.02 -0.93 0.90
N SER A 171 4.36 0.25 1.44
CA SER A 171 3.91 0.67 2.78
C SER A 171 2.39 0.75 2.86
N LEU A 172 1.73 1.28 1.84
CA LEU A 172 0.26 1.34 1.78
C LEU A 172 -0.37 -0.05 1.81
N ALA A 173 0.12 -0.99 1.01
CA ALA A 173 -0.33 -2.38 1.04
C ALA A 173 -0.15 -3.01 2.44
N THR A 174 1.03 -2.80 3.03
CA THR A 174 1.36 -3.31 4.37
C THR A 174 0.41 -2.75 5.43
N LEU A 175 0.28 -1.43 5.50
CA LEU A 175 -0.55 -0.78 6.51
C LEU A 175 -2.03 -1.17 6.36
N VAL A 176 -2.52 -1.25 5.13
CA VAL A 176 -3.90 -1.67 4.86
C VAL A 176 -4.15 -3.09 5.37
N LEU A 177 -3.28 -4.05 5.04
CA LEU A 177 -3.47 -5.43 5.47
C LEU A 177 -3.36 -5.57 6.98
N PHE A 178 -2.30 -5.05 7.58
CA PHE A 178 -2.03 -5.25 9.01
C PHE A 178 -3.05 -4.52 9.88
N ILE A 179 -3.36 -3.25 9.58
CA ILE A 179 -4.36 -2.51 10.35
C ILE A 179 -5.75 -3.09 10.10
N GLY A 180 -6.08 -3.51 8.87
CA GLY A 180 -7.36 -4.16 8.55
C GLY A 180 -7.54 -5.49 9.28
N THR A 181 -6.49 -6.31 9.32
CA THR A 181 -6.49 -7.58 10.06
C THR A 181 -6.63 -7.33 11.56
N LEU A 182 -5.86 -6.40 12.13
CA LEU A 182 -5.99 -6.02 13.54
C LEU A 182 -7.39 -5.47 13.88
N ALA A 183 -7.98 -4.66 13.00
CA ALA A 183 -9.33 -4.13 13.19
C ALA A 183 -10.36 -5.27 13.21
N SER A 184 -10.23 -6.25 12.32
CA SER A 184 -11.05 -7.45 12.32
C SER A 184 -10.86 -8.27 13.60
N MET A 185 -9.62 -8.51 14.03
CA MET A 185 -9.30 -9.24 15.26
C MET A 185 -9.94 -8.63 16.51
N VAL A 186 -9.92 -7.29 16.62
CA VAL A 186 -10.52 -6.57 17.76
C VAL A 186 -12.05 -6.61 17.72
N SER A 187 -12.63 -6.68 16.52
CA SER A 187 -14.08 -6.69 16.30
C SER A 187 -14.68 -8.10 16.22
N ALA A 188 -13.83 -9.14 16.24
CA ALA A 188 -14.21 -10.52 16.08
C ALA A 188 -15.16 -10.96 17.20
N SER A 189 -16.25 -11.62 16.81
CA SER A 189 -17.27 -12.11 17.75
C SER A 189 -16.85 -13.40 18.45
N GLN A 190 -16.09 -14.25 17.76
CA GLN A 190 -15.64 -15.54 18.26
C GLN A 190 -14.28 -15.41 18.95
N GLY A 191 -14.24 -15.51 20.28
CA GLY A 191 -13.00 -15.30 21.06
C GLY A 191 -11.87 -16.32 20.80
N ASP A 192 -12.14 -17.40 20.06
CA ASP A 192 -11.21 -18.49 19.79
C ASP A 192 -10.87 -18.69 18.30
N TRP A 193 -11.18 -17.72 17.43
CA TRP A 193 -10.80 -17.73 16.00
C TRP A 193 -9.32 -18.08 15.77
N TRP A 194 -8.45 -17.62 16.68
CA TRP A 194 -7.00 -17.79 16.62
C TRP A 194 -6.54 -19.24 16.80
N ARG A 195 -7.45 -20.15 17.17
CA ARG A 195 -7.16 -21.60 17.28
C ARG A 195 -7.13 -22.30 15.93
N PHE A 196 -7.68 -21.68 14.88
CA PHE A 196 -7.83 -22.25 13.55
C PHE A 196 -6.81 -21.64 12.57
N HIS A 197 -7.24 -20.64 11.80
CA HIS A 197 -6.47 -19.95 10.75
C HIS A 197 -6.93 -18.49 10.65
N PHE A 198 -6.13 -17.61 10.05
CA PHE A 198 -6.48 -16.20 9.86
C PHE A 198 -7.76 -16.02 9.05
N SER A 199 -8.01 -16.88 8.06
CA SER A 199 -9.21 -16.81 7.24
C SER A 199 -10.50 -17.02 8.04
N GLU A 200 -10.42 -17.51 9.28
CA GLU A 200 -11.58 -17.58 10.18
C GLU A 200 -12.15 -16.20 10.49
N LEU A 201 -11.29 -15.17 10.56
CA LEU A 201 -11.74 -13.78 10.66
C LEU A 201 -12.61 -13.38 9.47
N GLY A 202 -12.31 -13.90 8.28
CA GLY A 202 -13.06 -13.67 7.04
C GLY A 202 -14.35 -14.48 6.92
N ASN A 203 -14.58 -15.47 7.78
CA ASN A 203 -15.80 -16.29 7.78
C ASN A 203 -16.95 -15.64 8.57
N GLU A 204 -16.66 -14.62 9.39
CA GLU A 204 -17.69 -13.90 10.12
C GLU A 204 -18.63 -13.17 9.15
N SER A 205 -19.95 -13.36 9.30
CA SER A 205 -20.97 -12.68 8.48
C SER A 205 -21.16 -11.20 8.83
N GLY A 206 -20.41 -10.68 9.80
CA GLY A 206 -20.54 -9.35 10.36
C GLY A 206 -19.46 -8.36 9.90
N TYR A 207 -19.41 -7.22 10.60
CA TYR A 207 -18.46 -6.14 10.33
C TYR A 207 -16.99 -6.60 10.33
N ALA A 208 -16.60 -7.46 11.26
CA ALA A 208 -15.24 -7.99 11.38
C ALA A 208 -14.81 -8.78 10.13
N GLY A 209 -15.68 -9.63 9.58
CA GLY A 209 -15.37 -10.40 8.36
C GLY A 209 -15.22 -9.53 7.13
N TYR A 210 -16.07 -8.50 6.99
CA TYR A 210 -15.89 -7.51 5.92
C TYR A 210 -14.58 -6.75 6.03
N GLN A 211 -14.15 -6.35 7.24
CA GLN A 211 -12.86 -5.68 7.43
C GLN A 211 -11.68 -6.54 6.97
N PHE A 212 -11.65 -7.81 7.37
CA PHE A 212 -10.58 -8.74 6.98
C PHE A 212 -10.56 -8.95 5.46
N ASN A 213 -11.69 -9.36 4.88
CA ASN A 213 -11.78 -9.69 3.45
C ASN A 213 -11.51 -8.47 2.56
N LEU A 214 -12.04 -7.30 2.91
CA LEU A 214 -11.79 -6.07 2.14
C LEU A 214 -10.32 -5.62 2.25
N SER A 215 -9.66 -5.86 3.38
CA SER A 215 -8.23 -5.64 3.55
C SER A 215 -7.39 -6.52 2.63
N LEU A 216 -7.71 -7.80 2.49
CA LEU A 216 -7.06 -8.72 1.55
C LEU A 216 -7.26 -8.28 0.09
N ILE A 217 -8.51 -8.00 -0.30
CA ILE A 217 -8.85 -7.57 -1.68
C ILE A 217 -8.10 -6.29 -2.05
N THR A 218 -8.14 -5.30 -1.16
CA THR A 218 -7.53 -3.99 -1.40
C THR A 218 -6.01 -4.12 -1.44
N THR A 219 -5.41 -4.88 -0.52
CA THR A 219 -3.97 -5.14 -0.49
C THR A 219 -3.52 -5.85 -1.77
N GLY A 220 -4.25 -6.85 -2.24
CA GLY A 220 -3.94 -7.57 -3.47
C GLY A 220 -4.02 -6.66 -4.71
N ALA A 221 -5.00 -5.76 -4.75
CA ALA A 221 -5.11 -4.74 -5.79
C ALA A 221 -3.92 -3.75 -5.76
N VAL A 222 -3.48 -3.32 -4.56
CA VAL A 222 -2.31 -2.45 -4.39
C VAL A 222 -1.01 -3.17 -4.80
N ILE A 223 -0.82 -4.44 -4.44
CA ILE A 223 0.33 -5.25 -4.87
C ILE A 223 0.34 -5.41 -6.41
N THR A 224 -0.83 -5.56 -7.02
CA THR A 224 -0.97 -5.59 -8.49
C THR A 224 -0.61 -4.24 -9.14
N ALA A 225 -0.85 -3.13 -8.46
CA ALA A 225 -0.37 -1.81 -8.89
C ALA A 225 1.16 -1.68 -8.71
N LEU A 226 1.69 -2.14 -7.56
CA LEU A 226 3.11 -2.14 -7.20
C LEU A 226 3.96 -2.89 -8.22
N ALA A 227 3.45 -3.98 -8.79
CA ALA A 227 4.12 -4.79 -9.81
C ALA A 227 4.76 -3.95 -10.94
N ASN A 228 4.06 -2.93 -11.44
CA ASN A 228 4.59 -2.06 -12.50
C ASN A 228 5.65 -1.08 -11.99
N PHE A 229 5.55 -0.62 -10.73
CA PHE A 229 6.57 0.25 -10.14
C PHE A 229 7.88 -0.51 -9.93
N VAL A 230 7.80 -1.71 -9.35
CA VAL A 230 8.96 -2.59 -9.16
C VAL A 230 9.58 -2.98 -10.51
N ALA A 231 8.75 -3.31 -11.50
CA ALA A 231 9.24 -3.63 -12.83
C ALA A 231 9.99 -2.45 -13.46
N HIS A 232 9.49 -1.23 -13.29
CA HIS A 232 10.18 -0.03 -13.77
C HIS A 232 11.55 0.13 -13.10
N ASP A 233 11.59 0.09 -11.77
CA ASP A 233 12.83 0.23 -10.99
C ASP A 233 13.86 -0.84 -11.38
N LEU A 234 13.43 -2.11 -11.46
CA LEU A 234 14.28 -3.21 -11.89
C LEU A 234 14.73 -3.08 -13.34
N GLU A 235 13.87 -2.64 -14.26
CA GLU A 235 14.25 -2.45 -15.66
C GLU A 235 15.36 -1.40 -15.79
N VAL A 236 15.24 -0.29 -15.07
CA VAL A 236 16.26 0.77 -15.06
C VAL A 236 17.61 0.22 -14.59
N GLY A 237 17.63 -0.48 -13.46
CA GLY A 237 18.86 -1.09 -12.95
C GLY A 237 19.44 -2.17 -13.87
N LEU A 238 18.59 -3.04 -14.42
CA LEU A 238 19.02 -4.16 -15.27
C LEU A 238 19.61 -3.72 -16.62
N ARG A 239 19.19 -2.57 -17.16
CA ARG A 239 19.69 -2.06 -18.46
C ARG A 239 21.20 -1.84 -18.46
N ALA A 240 21.81 -1.58 -17.30
CA ALA A 240 23.26 -1.44 -17.18
C ALA A 240 24.02 -2.77 -17.27
N HIS A 241 23.33 -3.91 -17.12
CA HIS A 241 23.95 -5.22 -16.94
C HIS A 241 23.54 -6.27 -17.98
N VAL A 242 22.34 -6.15 -18.58
CA VAL A 242 21.79 -7.19 -19.47
C VAL A 242 20.92 -6.63 -20.59
N ASP A 243 21.02 -7.23 -21.78
CA ASP A 243 20.19 -6.87 -22.95
C ASP A 243 18.71 -7.26 -22.80
N THR A 244 18.41 -8.18 -21.87
CA THR A 244 17.06 -8.71 -21.63
C THR A 244 16.32 -8.02 -20.49
N ALA A 245 16.75 -6.83 -20.07
CA ALA A 245 16.23 -6.08 -18.91
C ALA A 245 14.70 -6.00 -18.89
N GLN A 246 14.07 -5.62 -20.00
CA GLN A 246 12.61 -5.53 -20.13
C GLN A 246 11.89 -6.85 -19.89
N ARG A 247 12.42 -7.95 -20.43
CA ARG A 247 11.80 -9.28 -20.29
C ARG A 247 11.87 -9.74 -18.83
N ARG A 248 13.02 -9.54 -18.18
CA ARG A 248 13.22 -9.88 -16.76
C ARG A 248 12.33 -9.02 -15.85
N ALA A 249 12.30 -7.70 -16.05
CA ALA A 249 11.41 -6.80 -15.31
C ALA A 249 9.93 -7.19 -15.44
N ARG A 250 9.47 -7.53 -16.65
CA ARG A 250 8.10 -8.03 -16.87
C ARG A 250 7.81 -9.33 -16.13
N LEU A 251 8.78 -10.23 -15.99
CA LEU A 251 8.62 -11.45 -15.20
C LEU A 251 8.35 -11.11 -13.73
N PHE A 252 9.14 -10.21 -13.12
CA PHE A 252 8.88 -9.74 -11.75
C PHE A 252 7.51 -9.06 -11.60
N ALA A 253 7.11 -8.25 -12.60
CA ALA A 253 5.79 -7.66 -12.64
C ALA A 253 4.68 -8.72 -12.60
N TRP A 254 4.80 -9.77 -13.43
CA TRP A 254 3.84 -10.85 -13.50
C TRP A 254 3.78 -11.66 -12.21
N LEU A 255 4.92 -12.03 -11.64
CA LEU A 255 4.97 -12.79 -10.38
C LEU A 255 4.32 -12.00 -9.22
N LEU A 256 4.62 -10.70 -9.09
CA LEU A 256 3.96 -9.85 -8.09
C LEU A 256 2.45 -9.69 -8.37
N ALA A 257 2.05 -9.51 -9.63
CA ALA A 257 0.64 -9.39 -9.98
C ALA A 257 -0.15 -10.68 -9.68
N VAL A 258 0.47 -11.85 -9.89
CA VAL A 258 -0.14 -13.15 -9.53
C VAL A 258 -0.27 -13.27 -8.02
N ILE A 259 0.73 -12.87 -7.23
CA ILE A 259 0.61 -12.83 -5.76
C ILE A 259 -0.54 -11.90 -5.33
N GLY A 260 -0.62 -10.70 -5.92
CA GLY A 260 -1.72 -9.77 -5.65
C GLY A 260 -3.09 -10.34 -6.00
N LEU A 261 -3.20 -11.06 -7.13
CA LEU A 261 -4.43 -11.74 -7.53
C LEU A 261 -4.81 -12.88 -6.59
N CYS A 262 -3.85 -13.71 -6.16
CA CYS A 262 -4.06 -14.76 -5.16
C CYS A 262 -4.62 -14.16 -3.85
N LEU A 263 -4.09 -13.03 -3.40
CA LEU A 263 -4.57 -12.33 -2.21
C LEU A 263 -6.01 -11.80 -2.40
N MET A 264 -6.33 -11.28 -3.58
CA MET A 264 -7.71 -10.89 -3.91
C MET A 264 -8.67 -12.07 -3.91
N VAL A 265 -8.27 -13.20 -4.51
CA VAL A 265 -9.09 -14.42 -4.53
C VAL A 265 -9.37 -14.91 -3.11
N ALA A 266 -8.35 -14.94 -2.25
CA ALA A 266 -8.52 -15.31 -0.84
C ALA A 266 -9.51 -14.38 -0.11
N GLY A 267 -9.49 -13.08 -0.39
CA GLY A 267 -10.44 -12.13 0.21
C GLY A 267 -11.86 -12.19 -0.39
N PHE A 268 -12.00 -12.47 -1.70
CA PHE A 268 -13.31 -12.59 -2.35
C PHE A 268 -14.02 -13.92 -2.05
N VAL A 269 -13.25 -14.97 -1.79
CA VAL A 269 -13.74 -16.32 -1.57
C VAL A 269 -13.29 -16.77 -0.19
N PRO A 270 -14.07 -16.47 0.87
CA PRO A 270 -13.82 -17.01 2.21
C PRO A 270 -13.73 -18.53 2.17
N ASP A 271 -12.93 -19.12 3.05
CA ASP A 271 -12.71 -20.57 3.01
C ASP A 271 -13.98 -21.39 3.31
N ALA A 272 -14.89 -20.84 4.13
CA ALA A 272 -16.19 -21.43 4.42
C ALA A 272 -17.09 -21.53 3.17
N VAL A 273 -16.84 -20.70 2.15
CA VAL A 273 -17.59 -20.71 0.88
C VAL A 273 -17.00 -21.73 -0.09
N ALA A 274 -15.68 -21.72 -0.28
CA ALA A 274 -14.99 -22.66 -1.16
C ALA A 274 -13.54 -22.91 -0.72
N PHE A 275 -13.37 -23.82 0.24
CA PHE A 275 -12.08 -24.20 0.81
C PHE A 275 -10.98 -24.47 -0.24
N PRO A 276 -11.21 -25.26 -1.32
CA PRO A 276 -10.14 -25.52 -2.30
C PRO A 276 -9.67 -24.27 -3.05
N VAL A 277 -10.56 -23.31 -3.28
CA VAL A 277 -10.24 -22.06 -3.98
C VAL A 277 -9.43 -21.14 -3.08
N HIS A 278 -9.89 -20.95 -1.83
CA HIS A 278 -9.20 -20.11 -0.85
C HIS A 278 -7.80 -20.65 -0.54
N VAL A 279 -7.72 -21.92 -0.14
CA VAL A 279 -6.45 -22.56 0.24
C VAL A 279 -5.53 -22.69 -0.98
N GLY A 280 -6.07 -22.96 -2.16
CA GLY A 280 -5.30 -22.96 -3.41
C GLY A 280 -4.67 -21.59 -3.70
N ALA A 281 -5.40 -20.50 -3.49
CA ALA A 281 -4.87 -19.15 -3.65
C ALA A 281 -3.83 -18.79 -2.57
N ALA A 282 -4.09 -19.12 -1.31
CA ALA A 282 -3.17 -18.89 -0.19
C ALA A 282 -1.87 -19.71 -0.31
N SER A 283 -1.96 -20.97 -0.73
CA SER A 283 -0.77 -21.79 -0.98
C SER A 283 -0.03 -21.31 -2.24
N GLY A 284 -0.79 -20.95 -3.29
CA GLY A 284 -0.26 -20.46 -4.56
C GLY A 284 0.60 -19.21 -4.40
N MET A 285 0.20 -18.25 -3.56
CA MET A 285 1.02 -17.05 -3.33
C MET A 285 2.39 -17.38 -2.72
N VAL A 286 2.48 -18.35 -1.82
CA VAL A 286 3.75 -18.77 -1.20
C VAL A 286 4.65 -19.45 -2.24
N VAL A 287 4.08 -20.30 -3.10
CA VAL A 287 4.82 -20.94 -4.20
C VAL A 287 5.35 -19.90 -5.19
N VAL A 288 4.50 -18.96 -5.62
CA VAL A 288 4.89 -17.89 -6.55
C VAL A 288 5.93 -16.97 -5.92
N PHE A 289 5.84 -16.72 -4.61
CA PHE A 289 6.88 -16.01 -3.87
C PHE A 289 8.22 -16.75 -3.88
N GLY A 290 8.24 -18.07 -3.69
CA GLY A 290 9.46 -18.88 -3.82
C GLY A 290 10.09 -18.76 -5.21
N VAL A 291 9.26 -18.77 -6.26
CA VAL A 291 9.71 -18.53 -7.64
C VAL A 291 10.25 -17.11 -7.82
N LEU A 292 9.58 -16.09 -7.25
CA LEU A 292 10.03 -14.70 -7.26
C LEU A 292 11.41 -14.54 -6.62
N VAL A 293 11.65 -15.17 -5.47
CA VAL A 293 12.97 -15.19 -4.81
C VAL A 293 14.00 -15.92 -5.66
N GLY A 294 13.67 -17.08 -6.22
CA GLY A 294 14.57 -17.81 -7.11
C GLY A 294 14.98 -16.97 -8.33
N CYS A 295 14.02 -16.28 -8.95
CA CYS A 295 14.27 -15.32 -10.02
C CYS A 295 15.12 -14.14 -9.57
N LEU A 296 14.89 -13.59 -8.37
CA LEU A 296 15.69 -12.49 -7.83
C LEU A 296 17.17 -12.87 -7.72
N LEU A 297 17.44 -14.04 -7.13
CA LEU A 297 18.81 -14.51 -6.86
C LEU A 297 19.57 -14.94 -8.12
N THR A 298 18.86 -15.28 -9.20
CA THR A 298 19.47 -15.81 -10.43
C THR A 298 19.46 -14.82 -11.60
N LEU A 299 18.45 -13.95 -11.68
CA LEU A 299 18.21 -13.07 -12.83
C LEU A 299 18.56 -11.60 -12.58
N VAL A 300 18.95 -11.20 -11.37
CA VAL A 300 19.38 -9.83 -11.05
C VAL A 300 20.87 -9.81 -10.72
N PRO A 301 21.75 -9.52 -11.70
CA PRO A 301 23.19 -9.45 -11.48
C PRO A 301 23.56 -8.35 -10.48
N GLY A 302 24.58 -8.58 -9.65
CA GLY A 302 25.09 -7.56 -8.73
C GLY A 302 24.10 -7.11 -7.66
N ILE A 303 23.04 -7.89 -7.40
CA ILE A 303 22.11 -7.59 -6.31
C ILE A 303 22.85 -7.58 -4.97
N GLY A 304 22.49 -6.63 -4.10
CA GLY A 304 23.12 -6.47 -2.79
C GLY A 304 23.10 -7.76 -1.97
N ARG A 305 24.21 -8.06 -1.30
CA ARG A 305 24.35 -9.26 -0.46
C ARG A 305 23.26 -9.33 0.62
N ASP A 306 22.88 -8.19 1.19
CA ASP A 306 21.91 -8.11 2.27
C ASP A 306 20.53 -8.63 1.85
N ILE A 307 20.02 -8.23 0.67
CA ILE A 307 18.73 -8.73 0.17
C ILE A 307 18.83 -10.19 -0.27
N ALA A 308 19.97 -10.63 -0.79
CA ALA A 308 20.15 -12.03 -1.14
C ALA A 308 20.08 -12.93 0.11
N VAL A 309 20.83 -12.59 1.16
CA VAL A 309 20.81 -13.30 2.45
C VAL A 309 19.42 -13.24 3.08
N PHE A 310 18.81 -12.06 3.13
CA PHE A 310 17.47 -11.90 3.70
C PHE A 310 16.41 -12.70 2.94
N SER A 311 16.51 -12.80 1.62
CA SER A 311 15.60 -13.63 0.81
C SER A 311 15.70 -15.11 1.16
N VAL A 312 16.93 -15.63 1.31
CA VAL A 312 17.16 -17.02 1.73
C VAL A 312 16.64 -17.25 3.16
N LEU A 313 16.90 -16.31 4.07
CA LEU A 313 16.39 -16.38 5.45
C LEU A 313 14.87 -16.38 5.52
N VAL A 314 14.20 -15.57 4.70
CA VAL A 314 12.73 -15.53 4.65
C VAL A 314 12.17 -16.86 4.11
N VAL A 315 12.73 -17.41 3.04
CA VAL A 315 12.30 -18.71 2.52
C VAL A 315 12.54 -19.82 3.55
N ALA A 316 13.72 -19.85 4.18
CA ALA A 316 14.01 -20.79 5.25
C ALA A 316 13.07 -20.62 6.44
N GLY A 317 12.77 -19.38 6.82
CA GLY A 317 11.83 -19.04 7.89
C GLY A 317 10.42 -19.53 7.59
N ILE A 318 9.94 -19.43 6.35
CA ILE A 318 8.64 -19.98 5.92
C ILE A 318 8.65 -21.51 6.04
N VAL A 319 9.72 -22.18 5.58
CA VAL A 319 9.84 -23.65 5.68
C VAL A 319 9.85 -24.10 7.15
N VAL A 320 10.62 -23.43 8.01
CA VAL A 320 10.63 -23.68 9.46
C VAL A 320 9.24 -23.42 10.04
N ALA A 321 8.56 -22.35 9.62
CA ALA A 321 7.26 -22.02 10.15
C ALA A 321 6.21 -23.09 9.85
N VAL A 322 6.24 -23.66 8.63
CA VAL A 322 5.38 -24.77 8.23
C VAL A 322 5.78 -26.07 8.93
N ALA A 323 7.08 -26.34 9.11
CA ALA A 323 7.57 -27.52 9.81
C ALA A 323 7.18 -27.51 11.30
N LEU A 324 7.19 -26.35 11.95
CA LEU A 324 6.75 -26.23 13.34
C LEU A 324 5.24 -26.46 13.50
N TRP A 325 4.45 -26.18 12.46
CA TRP A 325 3.01 -26.42 12.47
C TRP A 325 2.64 -27.88 12.16
N VAL A 326 3.06 -28.42 11.01
CA VAL A 326 2.52 -29.71 10.53
C VAL A 326 3.22 -30.93 11.16
N PRO A 327 4.54 -31.15 10.98
CA PRO A 327 5.19 -32.35 11.52
C PRO A 327 5.53 -32.26 13.01
N VAL A 328 5.72 -31.05 13.56
CA VAL A 328 6.13 -30.87 14.97
C VAL A 328 4.95 -30.59 15.91
N ASP A 329 3.85 -30.03 15.38
CA ASP A 329 2.65 -29.65 16.16
C ASP A 329 2.96 -28.70 17.33
N TYR A 330 3.88 -27.74 17.12
CA TYR A 330 4.30 -26.77 18.14
C TYR A 330 3.29 -25.61 18.30
N TYR A 331 2.71 -25.15 17.19
CA TYR A 331 1.63 -24.16 17.16
C TYR A 331 0.66 -24.51 16.03
N ASN A 332 -0.49 -23.83 15.99
CA ASN A 332 -1.52 -24.04 14.97
C ASN A 332 -1.27 -23.25 13.66
N LEU A 333 -2.17 -23.41 12.70
CA LEU A 333 -2.08 -22.76 11.38
C LEU A 333 -2.07 -21.23 11.52
N THR A 334 -2.92 -20.62 12.35
CA THR A 334 -2.88 -19.16 12.61
C THR A 334 -1.48 -18.66 13.00
N GLY A 335 -0.80 -19.35 13.92
CA GLY A 335 0.56 -19.00 14.32
C GLY A 335 1.55 -19.04 13.15
N SER A 336 1.44 -20.06 12.31
CA SER A 336 2.27 -20.20 11.10
C SER A 336 1.99 -19.08 10.10
N GLU A 337 0.72 -18.73 9.88
CA GLU A 337 0.33 -17.70 8.92
C GLU A 337 0.76 -16.31 9.40
N PHE A 338 0.70 -16.04 10.72
CA PHE A 338 1.18 -14.79 11.30
C PHE A 338 2.67 -14.58 11.03
N ILE A 339 3.48 -15.63 11.24
CA ILE A 339 4.92 -15.61 10.96
C ILE A 339 5.18 -15.42 9.46
N ILE A 340 4.51 -16.22 8.61
CA ILE A 340 4.69 -16.19 7.15
C ILE A 340 4.30 -14.80 6.60
N ALA A 341 3.15 -14.26 6.99
CA ALA A 341 2.70 -12.93 6.56
C ALA A 341 3.70 -11.85 6.98
N GLY A 342 4.18 -11.87 8.24
CA GLY A 342 5.21 -10.95 8.72
C GLY A 342 6.51 -11.01 7.91
N LEU A 343 7.00 -12.23 7.64
CA LEU A 343 8.21 -12.46 6.84
C LEU A 343 8.04 -11.98 5.39
N LEU A 344 6.90 -12.27 4.76
CA LEU A 344 6.61 -11.88 3.38
C LEU A 344 6.55 -10.36 3.21
N PHE A 345 5.90 -9.64 4.13
CA PHE A 345 5.83 -8.17 4.07
C PHE A 345 7.15 -7.50 4.43
N ALA A 346 7.90 -8.04 5.40
CA ALA A 346 9.26 -7.57 5.67
C ALA A 346 10.16 -7.73 4.43
N TRP A 347 10.06 -8.88 3.74
CA TRP A 347 10.72 -9.10 2.47
C TRP A 347 10.28 -8.13 1.39
N LEU A 348 8.98 -7.91 1.22
CA LEU A 348 8.44 -6.99 0.21
C LEU A 348 9.02 -5.58 0.40
N MET A 349 9.05 -5.09 1.64
CA MET A 349 9.60 -3.77 1.95
C MET A 349 11.09 -3.66 1.62
N LEU A 350 11.89 -4.67 1.99
CA LEU A 350 13.32 -4.67 1.66
C LEU A 350 13.55 -4.80 0.15
N PHE A 351 12.83 -5.70 -0.51
CA PHE A 351 12.91 -5.95 -1.95
C PHE A 351 12.60 -4.68 -2.75
N VAL A 352 11.55 -3.95 -2.39
CA VAL A 352 11.16 -2.70 -3.08
C VAL A 352 12.22 -1.62 -2.87
N ARG A 353 12.73 -1.46 -1.63
CA ARG A 353 13.81 -0.49 -1.36
C ARG A 353 15.09 -0.82 -2.14
N GLN A 354 15.43 -2.10 -2.24
CA GLN A 354 16.62 -2.56 -2.93
C GLN A 354 16.47 -2.48 -4.45
N SER A 355 15.28 -2.74 -4.99
CA SER A 355 14.97 -2.53 -6.41
C SER A 355 15.17 -1.06 -6.80
N ARG A 356 14.73 -0.14 -5.93
CA ARG A 356 14.94 1.30 -6.13
C ARG A 356 16.41 1.70 -6.02
N ALA A 357 17.12 1.23 -5.00
CA ALA A 357 18.55 1.49 -4.86
C ALA A 357 19.36 0.96 -6.05
N TYR A 358 18.95 -0.19 -6.59
CA TYR A 358 19.54 -0.78 -7.79
C TYR A 358 19.29 0.06 -9.05
N ALA A 359 18.10 0.67 -9.17
CA ALA A 359 17.80 1.65 -10.22
C ALA A 359 18.65 2.92 -10.10
N ASP A 360 18.76 3.46 -8.88
CA ASP A 360 19.50 4.70 -8.59
C ASP A 360 21.01 4.53 -8.87
N ALA A 361 21.58 3.36 -8.56
CA ALA A 361 22.99 3.05 -8.83
C ALA A 361 23.32 2.98 -10.33
N ALA A 362 22.33 2.67 -11.18
CA ALA A 362 22.48 2.61 -12.64
C ALA A 362 22.27 3.97 -13.32
N ALA A 363 21.79 4.99 -12.61
CA ALA A 363 21.60 6.32 -13.18
C ALA A 363 22.96 7.00 -13.43
N PRO A 364 23.19 7.62 -14.61
CA PRO A 364 24.45 8.31 -14.87
C PRO A 364 24.65 9.46 -13.87
N ALA A 365 25.83 9.54 -13.27
CA ALA A 365 26.21 10.64 -12.40
C ALA A 365 25.99 11.98 -13.12
N ALA A 366 25.30 12.92 -12.47
CA ALA A 366 25.17 14.27 -13.02
C ALA A 366 26.57 14.83 -13.29
N PRO A 367 26.83 15.43 -14.48
CA PRO A 367 28.12 16.06 -14.73
C PRO A 367 28.38 17.09 -13.63
N LEU A 368 29.49 16.92 -12.91
CA LEU A 368 29.98 17.91 -11.95
C LEU A 368 29.97 19.27 -12.66
N ALA A 369 29.21 20.22 -12.13
CA ALA A 369 29.25 21.59 -12.62
C ALA A 369 30.73 22.01 -12.59
N ALA A 370 31.29 22.30 -13.76
CA ALA A 370 32.65 22.79 -13.86
C ALA A 370 32.79 23.98 -12.90
N ALA A 371 33.75 23.88 -11.97
CA ALA A 371 34.06 24.98 -11.08
C ALA A 371 34.33 26.23 -11.94
N PRO A 372 33.78 27.40 -11.57
CA PRO A 372 34.07 28.62 -12.31
C PRO A 372 35.58 28.83 -12.29
N VAL A 373 36.18 28.82 -13.48
CA VAL A 373 37.58 29.22 -13.66
C VAL A 373 37.61 30.72 -13.32
N THR A 374 38.21 31.04 -12.18
CA THR A 374 38.47 32.42 -11.72
C THR A 374 39.54 33.08 -12.55
#